data_AF-A0A183HWU7-F1
#
_entry.id   AF-A0A183HWU7-F1
#
_cell.length_a   1.000
_cell.length_b   1.000
_cell.length_c   1.000
_cell.angle_alpha   90.00
_cell.angle_beta   90.00
_cell.angle_gamma   90.00
#
_symmetry.space_group_name_H-M   'P 1'
#
loop_
_entity.id
_entity.type
_entity.pdbx_description
1 polymer ?
#
loop_
_entity_poly.entity_id
_entity_poly.type
_entity_poly.pdbx_seq_one_letter_code
_entity_poly.pdbx_strand_id
1 'polypeptide(L)' 'MAGNCSINFDPYELLDLKPECTDARIVKAFRKAALKWHPDRK' A
#
# COMPACT_ATOMS: atom_id res chain seq x y z
N MET A 1 -1.94 23.07 -0.88
CA MET A 1 -1.61 21.83 -0.14
C MET A 1 -2.91 21.15 0.25
N ALA A 2 -3.24 19.99 -0.33
CA ALA A 2 -4.49 19.29 -0.05
C ALA A 2 -4.46 18.66 1.35
N GLY A 3 -5.36 19.13 2.20
CA GLY A 3 -5.54 18.67 3.57
C GLY A 3 -6.16 17.27 3.66
N ASN A 4 -5.49 16.42 4.45
CA ASN A 4 -6.04 15.47 5.42
C ASN A 4 -7.44 14.90 5.15
N CYS A 5 -7.53 13.89 4.30
CA CYS A 5 -8.47 12.81 4.53
C CYS A 5 -7.92 11.96 5.69
N SER A 6 -8.59 11.97 6.84
CA SER A 6 -8.24 11.18 8.02
C SER A 6 -8.45 9.69 7.78
N ILE A 7 -7.64 9.10 6.90
CA ILE A 7 -7.41 7.66 6.91
C ILE A 7 -6.63 7.39 8.20
N ASN A 8 -7.23 6.68 9.18
CA ASN A 8 -6.55 6.14 10.37
C ASN A 8 -5.55 5.03 9.99
N PHE A 9 -4.99 5.13 8.80
CA PHE A 9 -4.44 4.00 8.10
C PHE A 9 -3.41 4.49 7.10
N ASP A 10 -2.16 4.22 7.41
CA ASP A 10 -1.04 4.55 6.56
C ASP A 10 -0.99 3.56 5.38
N PRO A 11 -1.27 4.01 4.15
CA PRO A 11 -1.21 3.14 2.98
C PRO A 11 0.21 2.62 2.74
N TYR A 12 1.22 3.35 3.21
CA TYR A 12 2.61 2.90 3.20
C TYR A 12 2.84 1.76 4.19
N GLU A 13 2.30 1.83 5.42
CA GLU A 13 2.38 0.72 6.39
C GLU A 13 1.59 -0.51 5.92
N LEU A 14 0.41 -0.34 5.31
CA LEU A 14 -0.34 -1.46 4.72
C LEU A 14 0.47 -2.25 3.70
N LEU A 15 1.20 -1.49 2.88
CA LEU A 15 2.00 -2.02 1.81
C LEU A 15 3.38 -2.46 2.30
N ASP A 16 3.68 -2.27 3.59
CA ASP A 16 4.96 -2.50 4.24
C ASP A 16 6.10 -1.78 3.49
N LEU A 17 5.85 -0.52 3.17
CA LEU A 17 6.72 0.33 2.38
C LEU A 17 7.23 1.50 3.21
N LYS A 18 8.48 1.88 2.95
CA LYS A 18 9.02 3.12 3.49
C LYS A 18 8.42 4.31 2.72
N PRO A 19 8.11 5.44 3.39
CA PRO A 19 7.56 6.64 2.75
C PRO A 19 8.50 7.27 1.71
N GLU A 20 9.78 6.93 1.79
CA GLU A 20 10.88 7.32 0.88
C GLU A 20 11.01 6.41 -0.36
N CYS A 21 10.07 5.47 -0.58
CA CYS A 21 10.09 4.59 -1.75
C CYS A 21 9.50 5.26 -3.00
N THR A 22 10.14 5.02 -4.15
CA THR A 22 9.63 5.44 -5.48
C THR A 22 8.29 4.75 -5.82
N ASP A 23 7.44 5.45 -6.56
CA ASP A 23 6.15 4.99 -7.11
C ASP A 23 6.21 3.57 -7.72
N ALA A 24 7.23 3.24 -8.51
CA ALA A 24 7.43 1.89 -9.06
C ALA A 24 7.46 0.78 -7.99
N ARG A 25 8.03 1.08 -6.82
CA ARG A 25 8.14 0.16 -5.69
C ARG A 25 6.81 0.03 -4.95
N ILE A 26 6.04 1.11 -4.89
CA ILE A 26 4.65 1.13 -4.38
C ILE A 26 3.78 0.18 -5.18
N VAL A 27 3.76 0.33 -6.50
CA VAL A 27 2.95 -0.52 -7.40
C VAL A 27 3.35 -1.99 -7.28
N LYS A 28 4.65 -2.29 -7.16
CA LYS A 28 5.14 -3.66 -7.00
C LYS A 28 4.70 -4.30 -5.68
N ALA A 29 4.79 -3.57 -4.57
CA ALA A 29 4.35 -4.05 -3.27
C ALA A 29 2.83 -4.18 -3.18
N PHE A 30 2.07 -3.23 -3.76
CA PHE A 30 0.62 -3.32 -3.87
C PHE A 30 0.18 -4.59 -4.61
N ARG A 31 0.76 -4.88 -5.78
CA ARG A 31 0.45 -6.10 -6.52
C ARG A 31 0.77 -7.36 -5.72
N LYS A 32 1.90 -7.37 -5.00
CA LYS A 32 2.31 -8.50 -4.15
C LYS A 32 1.37 -8.70 -2.96
N ALA A 33 0.95 -7.61 -2.31
CA ALA A 33 0.01 -7.62 -1.21
C ALA A 33 -1.38 -8.06 -1.68
N ALA A 34 -1.87 -7.53 -2.80
CA ALA A 34 -3.16 -7.91 -3.39
C ALA A 34 -3.21 -9.40 -3.74
N LEU A 35 -2.13 -9.98 -4.27
CA LEU A 35 -2.05 -11.43 -4.54
C LEU A 35 -1.96 -12.27 -3.26
N LYS A 36 -1.32 -11.76 -2.20
CA LYS A 36 -1.21 -12.45 -0.90
C LYS A 36 -2.56 -12.47 -0.16
N TRP A 37 -3.30 -11.38 -0.22
CA TRP A 37 -4.59 -11.20 0.43
C TRP A 37 -5.78 -11.51 -0.50
N HIS A 38 -5.54 -12.02 -1.71
CA HIS A 38 -6.59 -12.32 -2.66
C HIS A 38 -7.50 -13.43 -2.09
N PRO A 39 -8.81 -13.18 -1.89
CA PRO A 39 -9.73 -14.13 -1.27
C PRO A 39 -9.98 -15.38 -2.14
N ASP A 40 -9.53 -15.35 -3.40
CA ASP A 40 -9.59 -16.45 -4.37
C ASP A 40 -8.55 -17.57 -4.11
N ARG A 41 -7.65 -17.39 -3.14
CA ARG A 41 -6.74 -18.45 -2.64
C ARG A 41 -7.16 -18.94 -1.24
N LYS A 42 -8.46 -19.06 -0.98
CA LYS A 42 -9.03 -19.88 0.10
C LYS A 42 -9.62 -21.16 -0.46
#